data_AF-A0A3A9SIZ6-F1
#
_entry.id   AF-A0A3A9SIZ6-F1
#
_cell.length_a   1.000
_cell.length_b   1.000
_cell.length_c   1.000
_cell.angle_alpha   90.00
_cell.angle_beta   90.00
_cell.angle_gamma   90.00
#
_symmetry.space_group_name_H-M   'P 1'
#
loop_
_entity.id
_entity.type
_entity.pdbx_description
1 polymer ?
#
loop_
_entity_poly.entity_id
_entity_poly.type
_entity_poly.pdbx_seq_one_letter_code
_entity_poly.pdbx_strand_id
1 'polypeptide(L)'
;MSQNEMYIDNFRYTGIVNEIKNTAASCNLSAKPLESVKAWNNTDVGKKMKPILESVYEAEELYKKQTTEALPAALFELRDSILATDKAAADSVKVDNEKNGE
;
A
#
# COMPACT_ATOMS: atom_id res chain seq x y z
N MET A 1 30.39 7.72 1.14
CA MET A 1 29.07 7.10 0.96
C MET A 1 28.05 8.20 1.11
N SER A 2 27.21 8.46 0.10
CA SER A 2 26.14 9.46 0.24
C SER A 2 25.22 8.98 1.37
N GLN A 3 25.16 9.75 2.46
CA GLN A 3 24.22 9.51 3.54
C GLN A 3 22.82 9.75 2.96
N ASN A 4 22.15 8.68 2.54
CA ASN A 4 20.72 8.73 2.27
C ASN A 4 20.02 8.75 3.63
N GLU A 5 19.95 9.94 4.24
CA GLU A 5 19.21 10.15 5.48
C GLU A 5 17.71 10.07 5.17
N MET A 6 17.04 9.10 5.76
CA MET A 6 15.60 8.91 5.64
C MET A 6 14.98 9.20 7.00
N TYR A 7 14.24 10.31 7.08
CA TYR A 7 13.49 10.68 8.28
C TYR A 7 12.04 10.31 8.11
N ILE A 8 11.51 9.48 9.02
CA ILE A 8 10.11 9.08 9.02
C ILE A 8 9.42 9.60 10.29
N ASP A 9 8.44 10.49 10.10
CA ASP A 9 7.41 10.69 11.11
C ASP A 9 6.49 9.46 11.13
N ASN A 10 6.65 8.61 12.13
CA ASN A 10 5.91 7.36 12.25
C ASN A 10 4.38 7.58 12.22
N PHE A 11 3.87 8.61 12.90
CA PHE A 11 2.44 8.85 12.98
C PHE A 11 1.90 9.27 11.62
N ARG A 12 2.55 10.25 10.99
CA ARG A 12 2.12 10.75 9.68
C ARG A 12 2.26 9.69 8.59
N TYR A 13 3.36 8.95 8.58
CA TYR A 13 3.59 7.86 7.64
C TYR A 13 2.51 6.77 7.78
N THR A 14 2.25 6.33 9.01
CA THR A 14 1.21 5.32 9.29
C THR A 14 -0.17 5.81 8.86
N GLY A 15 -0.46 7.10 9.07
CA GLY A 15 -1.69 7.73 8.58
C GLY A 15 -1.84 7.62 7.07
N ILE A 16 -0.81 8.01 6.32
CA ILE A 16 -0.82 7.97 4.85
C ILE A 16 -0.99 6.53 4.32
N VAL A 17 -0.26 5.56 4.86
CA VAL A 17 -0.36 4.16 4.42
C VAL A 17 -1.76 3.61 4.68
N ASN A 18 -2.37 3.94 5.82
CA ASN A 18 -3.75 3.56 6.12
C ASN A 18 -4.76 4.27 5.20
N GLU A 19 -4.54 5.53 4.85
CA GLU A 19 -5.40 6.26 3.91
C GLU A 19 -5.36 5.62 2.52
N ILE A 20 -4.18 5.24 2.01
CA ILE A 20 -4.02 4.49 0.75
C ILE A 20 -4.84 3.20 0.81
N LYS A 21 -4.63 2.40 1.85
CA LYS A 21 -5.34 1.13 2.08
C LYS A 21 -6.86 1.32 2.07
N ASN A 22 -7.35 2.28 2.86
CA ASN A 22 -8.79 2.48 3.04
C ASN A 22 -9.44 3.06 1.79
N THR A 23 -8.77 4.01 1.12
CA THR A 23 -9.26 4.58 -0.14
C THR A 23 -9.34 3.51 -1.21
N ALA A 24 -8.30 2.68 -1.37
CA ALA A 24 -8.32 1.57 -2.31
C ALA A 24 -9.39 0.52 -1.96
N ALA A 25 -9.64 0.25 -0.69
CA ALA A 25 -10.71 -0.67 -0.27
C ALA A 25 -12.10 -0.14 -0.63
N SER A 26 -12.27 1.19 -0.58
CA SER A 26 -13.51 1.88 -0.95
C SER A 26 -13.73 1.94 -2.47
N CYS A 27 -12.67 1.85 -3.26
CA CYS A 27 -12.76 1.67 -4.70
C CYS A 27 -13.32 0.26 -4.98
N ASN A 28 -14.59 0.19 -5.35
CA ASN A 28 -15.26 -1.05 -5.67
C ASN A 28 -16.03 -0.91 -6.97
N LEU A 29 -15.53 -1.55 -8.02
CA LEU A 29 -16.28 -1.67 -9.26
C LEU A 29 -17.39 -2.71 -9.09
N SER A 30 -18.66 -2.30 -9.20
CA SER A 30 -19.77 -3.26 -9.05
C SER A 30 -19.75 -4.29 -10.18
N ALA A 31 -19.93 -5.58 -9.91
CA ALA A 31 -19.99 -6.64 -10.94
C ALA A 31 -21.22 -6.59 -11.87
N LYS A 32 -22.20 -5.71 -11.60
CA LYS A 32 -23.48 -5.63 -12.34
C LYS A 32 -23.34 -5.47 -13.87
N PRO A 33 -22.40 -4.66 -14.41
CA PRO A 33 -22.17 -4.56 -15.84
C PRO A 33 -21.78 -5.91 -16.47
N LEU A 34 -20.93 -6.71 -15.83
CA LEU A 34 -20.54 -8.05 -16.30
C LEU A 34 -21.74 -9.00 -16.39
N GLU A 35 -22.65 -8.94 -15.43
CA GLU A 35 -23.88 -9.75 -15.44
C GLU A 35 -24.79 -9.41 -16.63
N SER A 36 -24.80 -8.14 -17.04
CA SER A 36 -25.61 -7.63 -18.16
C SER A 36 -25.04 -7.94 -19.56
N VAL A 37 -23.75 -8.30 -19.66
CA VAL A 37 -23.08 -8.68 -20.92
C VAL A 37 -23.77 -9.87 -21.59
N LYS A 38 -24.44 -10.73 -20.82
CA LYS A 38 -25.19 -11.90 -21.34
C LYS A 38 -26.20 -11.52 -22.43
N ALA A 39 -26.84 -10.36 -22.32
CA ALA A 39 -27.82 -9.90 -23.31
C ALA A 39 -27.19 -9.56 -24.69
N TRP A 40 -25.87 -9.38 -24.74
CA TRP A 40 -25.14 -8.93 -25.93
C TRP A 40 -24.25 -10.02 -26.53
N ASN A 41 -24.13 -11.20 -25.89
CA ASN A 41 -23.21 -12.29 -26.29
C ASN A 41 -23.37 -12.76 -27.74
N ASN A 42 -24.56 -12.65 -28.31
CA ASN A 42 -24.83 -13.07 -29.69
C ASN A 42 -24.59 -11.95 -30.72
N THR A 43 -24.25 -10.74 -30.28
CA THR A 43 -23.90 -9.61 -31.14
C THR A 43 -22.39 -9.55 -31.34
N ASP A 44 -21.95 -9.07 -32.50
CA ASP A 44 -20.52 -8.88 -32.77
C ASP A 44 -19.87 -7.87 -31.81
N VAL A 45 -20.64 -6.86 -31.36
CA VAL A 45 -20.21 -5.89 -30.35
C VAL A 45 -20.00 -6.57 -29.01
N GLY A 46 -20.95 -7.39 -28.55
CA GLY A 46 -20.82 -8.09 -27.27
C GLY A 46 -19.67 -9.10 -27.25
N LYS A 47 -19.43 -9.81 -28.35
CA LYS A 47 -18.26 -10.71 -28.48
C LYS A 47 -16.92 -9.97 -28.34
N LYS A 48 -16.82 -8.74 -28.84
CA LYS A 48 -15.62 -7.89 -28.69
C LYS A 48 -15.52 -7.24 -27.31
N MET A 49 -16.65 -6.78 -26.77
CA MET A 49 -16.67 -6.00 -25.53
C MET A 49 -16.56 -6.87 -24.28
N LYS A 50 -17.09 -8.11 -24.32
CA LYS A 50 -17.02 -9.07 -23.21
C LYS A 50 -15.59 -9.28 -22.69
N PRO A 51 -14.59 -9.70 -23.50
CA PRO A 51 -13.24 -9.94 -23.00
C PRO A 51 -12.58 -8.66 -22.47
N ILE A 52 -12.88 -7.51 -23.07
CA ILE A 52 -12.38 -6.20 -22.59
C ILE A 52 -12.93 -5.92 -21.18
N LEU A 53 -14.24 -6.11 -20.99
CA LEU A 53 -14.87 -5.97 -19.69
C LEU A 53 -14.27 -6.96 -18.68
N GLU A 54 -14.15 -8.24 -19.02
CA GLU A 54 -13.53 -9.24 -18.15
C GLU A 54 -12.12 -8.82 -17.70
N SER A 55 -11.26 -8.39 -18.64
CA SER A 55 -9.91 -7.91 -18.33
C SER A 55 -9.89 -6.66 -17.45
N VAL A 56 -10.85 -5.74 -17.60
CA VAL A 56 -10.95 -4.55 -16.74
C VAL A 56 -11.26 -4.95 -15.29
N TYR A 57 -12.15 -5.92 -15.08
CA TYR A 57 -12.49 -6.37 -13.73
C TYR A 57 -11.36 -7.18 -13.08
N GLU A 58 -10.70 -8.06 -13.84
CA GLU A 58 -9.53 -8.78 -13.37
C GLU A 58 -8.40 -7.81 -12.96
N ALA A 59 -8.17 -6.78 -13.76
CA ALA A 59 -7.20 -5.74 -13.44
C ALA A 59 -7.61 -4.94 -12.20
N GLU A 60 -8.87 -4.53 -12.08
CA GLU A 60 -9.37 -3.80 -10.91
C GLU A 60 -9.20 -4.62 -9.63
N GLU A 61 -9.58 -5.90 -9.63
CA GLU A 61 -9.43 -6.79 -8.49
C GLU A 61 -7.95 -6.93 -8.08
N LEU A 62 -7.07 -7.13 -9.06
CA LEU A 62 -5.63 -7.20 -8.83
C LEU A 62 -5.09 -5.89 -8.22
N TYR A 63 -5.38 -4.74 -8.84
CA TYR A 63 -4.91 -3.44 -8.34
C TYR A 63 -5.43 -3.13 -6.96
N LYS A 64 -6.71 -3.45 -6.70
CA LYS A 64 -7.32 -3.30 -5.40
C LYS A 64 -6.57 -4.12 -4.37
N LYS A 65 -6.42 -5.42 -4.58
CA LYS A 65 -5.69 -6.31 -3.67
C LYS A 65 -4.27 -5.83 -3.39
N GLN A 66 -3.53 -5.47 -4.44
CA GLN A 66 -2.17 -4.95 -4.29
C GLN A 66 -2.13 -3.68 -3.44
N THR A 67 -3.07 -2.76 -3.65
CA THR A 67 -3.10 -1.45 -2.97
C THR A 67 -3.71 -1.52 -1.57
N THR A 68 -4.56 -2.49 -1.26
CA THR A 68 -5.18 -2.67 0.07
C THR A 68 -4.37 -3.56 0.99
N GLU A 69 -3.55 -4.46 0.45
CA GLU A 69 -2.84 -5.48 1.23
C GLU A 69 -1.33 -5.39 1.02
N ALA A 70 -0.84 -5.73 -0.18
CA ALA A 70 0.58 -5.96 -0.43
C ALA A 70 1.42 -4.68 -0.26
N LEU A 71 1.01 -3.58 -0.89
CA LEU A 71 1.70 -2.30 -0.79
C LEU A 71 1.68 -1.75 0.66
N PRO A 72 0.52 -1.67 1.35
CA PRO A 72 0.51 -1.26 2.75
C PRO A 72 1.39 -2.12 3.66
N ALA A 73 1.38 -3.45 3.47
CA ALA A 73 2.22 -4.35 4.25
C ALA A 73 3.72 -4.05 4.05
N ALA A 74 4.17 -3.92 2.80
CA ALA A 74 5.56 -3.61 2.49
C ALA A 74 5.99 -2.23 3.02
N LEU A 75 5.09 -1.23 2.97
CA LEU A 75 5.36 0.11 3.52
C LEU A 75 5.44 0.08 5.05
N PHE A 76 4.60 -0.69 5.73
CA PHE A 76 4.74 -0.88 7.17
C PHE A 76 6.01 -1.62 7.56
N GLU A 77 6.41 -2.64 6.80
CA GLU A 77 7.66 -3.35 7.03
C GLU A 77 8.88 -2.43 6.87
N LEU A 78 8.89 -1.57 5.85
CA LEU A 78 9.92 -0.56 5.67
C LEU A 78 10.00 0.40 6.86
N ARG A 79 8.86 0.92 7.32
CA ARG A 79 8.76 1.79 8.49
C ARG A 79 9.31 1.09 9.73
N ASP A 80 8.91 -0.16 9.97
CA ASP A 80 9.30 -0.91 11.16
C ASP A 80 10.81 -1.21 11.16
N SER A 81 11.38 -1.50 9.99
CA SER A 81 12.84 -1.66 9.82
C SER A 81 13.62 -0.37 10.15
N ILE A 82 13.12 0.78 9.73
CA ILE A 82 13.72 2.08 10.02
C ILE A 82 13.66 2.37 11.52
N LEU A 83 12.50 2.19 12.16
CA LEU A 83 12.35 2.40 13.61
C LEU A 83 13.24 1.45 14.42
N ALA A 84 13.39 0.20 13.98
CA ALA A 84 14.28 -0.76 14.61
C ALA A 84 15.76 -0.34 14.49
N THR A 85 16.15 0.19 13.34
CA THR A 85 17.50 0.72 13.10
C THR A 85 17.78 1.95 13.96
N ASP A 86 16.85 2.90 14.01
CA ASP A 86 16.96 4.10 14.86
C ASP A 86 17.08 3.73 16.34
N LYS A 87 16.28 2.75 16.79
CA LYS A 87 16.37 2.24 18.16
C LYS A 87 17.73 1.60 18.45
N ALA A 88 18.20 0.73 17.57
CA ALA A 88 19.50 0.07 17.74
C ALA A 88 20.65 1.09 17.75
N ALA A 89 20.58 2.12 16.92
CA ALA A 89 21.53 3.22 16.90
C ALA A 89 21.48 4.01 18.22
N ALA A 90 20.29 4.37 18.71
CA ALA A 90 20.13 5.07 19.98
C ALA A 90 20.67 4.25 21.17
N ASP A 91 20.37 2.95 21.23
CA ASP A 91 20.83 2.05 22.29
C ASP A 91 22.36 1.85 22.27
N SER A 92 23.01 2.06 21.11
CA SER A 92 24.47 1.95 20.95
C SER A 92 25.24 3.16 21.50
N VAL A 93 24.57 4.29 21.73
CA VAL A 93 25.19 5.51 22.25
C VAL A 93 25.43 5.34 23.76
N LYS A 94 26.69 5.15 24.14
CA LYS A 94 27.10 5.25 25.54
C LYS A 94 27.13 6.73 25.95
N VAL A 95 26.23 7.12 26.84
CA VAL A 95 26.26 8.45 27.45
C VAL A 95 27.21 8.38 28.64
N ASP A 96 28.39 8.97 28.49
CA ASP A 96 29.29 9.19 29.62
C ASP A 96 28.65 10.26 30.52
N ASN A 97 27.95 9.80 31.55
CA ASN A 97 27.51 10.65 32.66
C ASN A 97 28.74 10.94 33.53
N GLU A 98 29.61 11.85 33.07
CA GLU A 98 30.55 12.50 33.98
C GLU A 98 29.73 13.28 35.01
N LYS A 99 29.54 12.67 36.18
CA LYS A 99 29.19 13.36 37.41
C LYS A 99 30.34 14.31 37.76
N ASN A 100 30.33 15.51 37.19
CA ASN A 100 31.11 16.62 37.70
C ASN A 100 30.16 17.59 38.42
N GLY A 101 30.14 17.53 39.75
CA GLY A 101 29.40 18.48 40.57
C GLY A 101 29.08 18.03 42.00
N GLU A 102 30.09 17.56 42.76
CA GLU A 102 30.14 17.73 44.23
C GLU A 102 31.51 18.28 44.61
#